data_AF-A0A2N0XL38-F1
#
_entry.id   AF-A0A2N0XL38-F1
#
_cell.length_a   1.000
_cell.length_b   1.000
_cell.length_c   1.000
_cell.angle_alpha   90.00
_cell.angle_beta   90.00
_cell.angle_gamma   90.00
#
_symmetry.space_group_name_H-M   'P 1'
#
loop_
_entity.id
_entity.type
_entity.pdbx_description
1 polymer ?
#
loop_
_entity_poly.entity_id
_entity_poly.type
_entity_poly.pdbx_seq_one_letter_code
_entity_poly.pdbx_strand_id
1 'polypeptide(L)' 'MNGNSFNLIVHGLPDELYSEFKRALRKGYWRNGMLMTEKQREACQRAILVRETQHSVALQ' A
#
# COMPACT_ATOMS: atom_id res chain seq x y z
N MET A 1 -14.55 -5.87 -6.81
CA MET A 1 -14.49 -5.09 -5.55
C MET A 1 -14.93 -3.69 -5.86
N ASN A 2 -15.88 -3.12 -5.12
CA ASN A 2 -16.20 -1.70 -5.20
C ASN A 2 -15.03 -0.90 -4.58
N GLY A 3 -14.88 0.39 -4.93
CA GLY A 3 -13.79 1.24 -4.41
C GLY A 3 -13.80 1.38 -2.88
N ASN A 4 -14.98 1.28 -2.27
CA ASN A 4 -15.16 1.42 -0.82
C ASN A 4 -14.55 0.26 -0.03
N SER A 5 -14.65 -0.99 -0.50
CA SER A 5 -14.04 -2.14 0.18
C SER A 5 -12.52 -2.09 0.19
N PHE A 6 -11.90 -1.58 -0.88
CA PHE A 6 -10.44 -1.49 -0.95
C PHE A 6 -9.89 -0.49 0.08
N ASN A 7 -10.50 0.69 0.17
CA ASN A 7 -10.04 1.73 1.11
C ASN A 7 -10.15 1.24 2.57
N LEU A 8 -11.28 0.61 2.93
CA LEU A 8 -11.47 0.04 4.27
C LEU A 8 -10.40 -1.00 4.62
N ILE A 9 -10.04 -1.87 3.67
CA ILE A 9 -8.96 -2.84 3.87
C ILE A 9 -7.64 -2.12 4.10
N VAL A 10 -7.30 -1.13 3.27
CA VAL A 10 -6.04 -0.38 3.37
C VAL A 10 -5.92 0.35 4.71
N HIS A 11 -7.01 0.90 5.24
CA HIS A 11 -7.01 1.55 6.55
C HIS A 11 -6.79 0.58 7.72
N GLY A 12 -7.26 -0.67 7.57
CA GLY A 12 -7.05 -1.72 8.56
C GLY A 12 -5.68 -2.39 8.51
N LEU A 13 -4.80 -2.02 7.57
CA LEU A 13 -3.50 -2.66 7.44
C LEU A 13 -2.54 -2.23 8.56
N PRO A 14 -1.85 -3.18 9.21
CA PRO A 14 -0.75 -2.89 10.12
C PRO A 14 0.33 -2.01 9.46
N ASP A 15 0.96 -1.15 10.26
CA ASP A 15 2.04 -0.25 9.84
C ASP A 15 3.23 -1.01 9.22
N GLU A 16 3.46 -2.23 9.68
CA GLU A 16 4.51 -3.10 9.17
C GLU A 16 4.25 -3.51 7.72
N LEU A 17 2.99 -3.84 7.36
CA LEU A 17 2.62 -4.17 5.98
C LEU A 17 2.73 -2.94 5.08
N TYR A 18 2.30 -1.78 5.58
CA TYR A 18 2.45 -0.54 4.85
C TYR A 18 3.93 -0.19 4.61
N SER A 19 4.77 -0.35 5.63
CA SER A 19 6.22 -0.15 5.51
C SER A 19 6.84 -1.16 4.53
N GLU A 20 6.36 -2.40 4.55
CA GLU A 20 6.80 -3.43 3.61
C GLU A 20 6.40 -3.10 2.16
N PHE A 21 5.22 -2.53 1.92
CA PHE A 21 4.82 -2.07 0.58
C PHE A 21 5.78 -1.00 0.04
N LYS A 22 6.12 0.02 0.86
CA LYS A 22 7.09 1.05 0.46
C LYS A 22 8.46 0.44 0.16
N ARG A 23 8.92 -0.50 1.00
CA ARG A 23 10.21 -1.19 0.80
C ARG A 23 10.20 -1.99 -0.51
N ALA A 24 9.19 -2.82 -0.70
CA ALA A 24 9.09 -3.72 -1.85
C ALA A 24 8.98 -2.93 -3.16
N LEU A 25 8.23 -1.83 -3.18
CA LEU A 25 8.15 -0.93 -4.35
C LEU A 25 9.50 -0.33 -4.73
N ARG A 26 10.30 0.10 -3.75
CA ARG A 26 11.65 0.65 -4.00
C ARG A 26 12.65 -0.40 -4.48
N LYS A 27 12.49 -1.66 -4.06
CA LYS A 27 13.44 -2.74 -4.34
C LYS A 27 13.05 -3.61 -5.54
N GLY A 28 11.77 -3.67 -5.87
CA GLY A 28 11.22 -4.58 -6.88
C GLY A 28 10.93 -6.00 -6.36
N TYR A 29 11.12 -6.28 -5.08
CA TYR A 29 10.92 -7.60 -4.47
C TYR A 29 10.53 -7.55 -2.98
N TRP A 30 9.79 -8.56 -2.54
CA TRP A 30 9.36 -8.79 -1.16
C TRP A 30 10.52 -9.22 -0.25
N ARG A 31 10.38 -9.14 1.09
CA ARG A 31 11.46 -9.57 2.01
C ARG A 31 11.92 -11.01 1.83
N ASN A 32 11.04 -11.88 1.36
CA ASN A 32 11.36 -13.28 1.08
C ASN A 32 12.11 -13.48 -0.27
N GLY A 33 12.47 -12.40 -0.97
CA GLY A 33 13.20 -12.46 -2.25
C GLY A 33 12.31 -12.65 -3.47
N MET A 34 10.99 -12.84 -3.32
CA MET A 34 10.10 -12.94 -4.46
C MET A 34 9.95 -11.60 -5.19
N LEU A 35 10.04 -11.63 -6.52
CA LEU A 35 9.79 -10.45 -7.35
C LEU A 35 8.35 -9.96 -7.22
N MET A 36 8.18 -8.64 -7.24
CA MET A 36 6.86 -8.04 -7.36
C MET A 36 6.36 -8.13 -8.80
N THR A 37 5.15 -8.65 -8.94
CA THR A 37 4.41 -8.56 -10.22
C THR A 37 3.87 -7.14 -10.44
N GLU A 38 3.53 -6.82 -11.69
CA GLU A 38 2.95 -5.50 -12.01
C GLU A 38 1.63 -5.25 -11.27
N LYS A 39 0.74 -6.26 -11.20
CA LYS A 39 -0.52 -6.14 -10.44
C LYS A 39 -0.29 -5.87 -8.96
N GLN A 40 0.75 -6.47 -8.37
CA GLN A 40 1.13 -6.20 -6.98
C GLN A 40 1.70 -4.79 -6.80
N ARG A 41 2.48 -4.30 -7.78
CA ARG A 41 2.99 -2.93 -7.82
C ARG A 41 1.87 -1.90 -7.82
N GLU A 42 0.92 -2.05 -8.74
CA GLU A 42 -0.26 -1.18 -8.84
C GLU A 42 -1.10 -1.21 -7.56
N ALA A 43 -1.29 -2.38 -6.95
CA ALA A 43 -2.03 -2.51 -5.70
C ALA A 43 -1.31 -1.79 -4.54
N CYS A 44 0.01 -1.95 -4.41
CA CYS A 44 0.79 -1.28 -3.37
C CYS A 44 0.80 0.24 -3.56
N GLN A 45 0.95 0.73 -4.80
CA GLN A 45 0.90 2.16 -5.11
C GLN A 45 -0.45 2.77 -4.74
N ARG A 46 -1.56 2.10 -5.10
CA ARG A 46 -2.91 2.55 -4.70
C ARG A 46 -3.11 2.53 -3.19
N ALA A 47 -2.65 1.48 -2.51
CA ALA A 47 -2.73 1.40 -1.04
C ALA A 47 -1.96 2.55 -0.37
N ILE A 48 -0.77 2.90 -0.90
CA ILE A 48 0.02 4.01 -0.38
C ILE A 48 -0.71 5.34 -0.57
N LEU A 49 -1.21 5.59 -1.78
CA LEU A 49 -1.94 6.81 -2.10
C LEU A 49 -3.16 7.01 -1.20
N VAL A 50 -3.97 5.96 -1.00
CA VAL A 50 -5.17 6.00 -0.14
C VAL A 50 -4.80 6.36 1.29
N ARG A 51 -3.70 5.81 1.82
CA ARG A 51 -3.28 6.07 3.19
C ARG A 51 -2.67 7.46 3.35
N GLU A 52 -1.86 7.91 2.40
CA GLU A 52 -1.18 9.22 2.48
C GLU A 52 -2.13 10.39 2.24
N THR A 53 -3.12 10.26 1.36
CA THR A 53 -4.11 11.32 1.12
C THR A 53 -5.00 11.61 2.32
N GLN A 54 -5.23 10.66 3.22
CA GLN A 54 -5.94 10.92 4.47
C GLN A 54 -5.10 11.63 5.53
N HIS A 55 -3.82 11.28 5.65
CA HIS A 55 -2.92 11.97 6.60
C HIS A 55 -2.77 13.46 6.26
N SER A 56 -2.85 13.82 4.97
CA SER A 56 -2.86 15.22 4.52
C SER A 56 -4.11 15.98 4.96
N VAL A 57 -5.27 15.32 5.06
CA VAL A 57 -6.54 15.94 5.48
C VAL A 57 -6.63 16.06 7.00
N ALA A 58 -6.05 15.13 7.76
CA ALA A 58 -6.08 15.16 9.23
C ALA A 58 -5.18 16.22 9.88
N LEU A 59 -4.34 16.92 9.09
CA LEU A 59 -3.43 17.97 9.54
C LEU A 59 -3.86 19.39 9.11
N GLN A 60 -5.07 19.54 8.55
CA GLN A 60 -5.70 20.83 8.24
C GLN A 60 -6.80 21.15 9.26
#